data_AF-A0A817M1B4-F1
#
_entry.id   AF-A0A817M1B4-F1
#
_cell.length_a   1.000
_cell.length_b   1.000
_cell.length_c   1.000
_cell.angle_alpha   90.00
_cell.angle_beta   90.00
_cell.angle_gamma   90.00
#
_symmetry.space_group_name_H-M   'P 1'
#
loop_
_entity.id
_entity.type
_entity.pdbx_description
1 polymer ?
#
loop_
_entity_poly.entity_id
_entity_poly.type
_entity_poly.pdbx_seq_one_letter_code
_entity_poly.pdbx_strand_id
1 'polypeptide(L)' 'VTEYGVANLFGKNYQQRAKLLIDIAHPDHREALERAAYKRFKSLY' A
#
# COMPACT_ATOMS: atom_id res chain seq x y z
N VAL A 1 -7.09 7.61 6.31
CA VAL A 1 -8.54 7.54 6.02
C VAL A 1 -8.71 8.16 4.65
N THR A 2 -9.34 7.44 3.73
CA THR A 2 -9.72 7.89 2.40
C THR A 2 -11.18 7.52 2.18
N GLU A 3 -11.78 8.01 1.11
CA GLU A 3 -13.09 7.56 0.60
C GLU A 3 -13.10 6.06 0.23
N TYR A 4 -11.92 5.45 0.08
CA TYR A 4 -11.76 4.02 -0.22
C TYR A 4 -11.45 3.16 1.02
N GLY A 5 -11.31 3.75 2.21
CA GLY A 5 -11.20 3.00 3.47
C GLY A 5 -10.20 3.57 4.50
N VAL A 6 -9.84 2.72 5.47
CA VAL A 6 -8.96 3.07 6.58
C VAL A 6 -7.84 2.04 6.72
N ALA A 7 -6.61 2.51 6.87
CA ALA A 7 -5.44 1.69 7.12
C ALA A 7 -4.94 1.89 8.56
N ASN A 8 -4.85 0.81 9.33
CA ASN A 8 -4.21 0.82 10.65
C ASN A 8 -2.72 0.47 10.50
N LEU A 9 -1.85 1.44 10.78
CA LEU A 9 -0.40 1.31 10.60
C LEU A 9 0.34 0.95 11.89
N PHE A 10 -0.35 0.86 13.03
CA PHE A 10 0.29 0.57 14.31
C PHE A 10 0.94 -0.82 14.29
N GLY A 11 2.22 -0.88 14.68
CA GLY A 11 3.01 -2.12 14.69
C GLY A 11 3.38 -2.69 13.32
N LYS A 12 3.21 -1.92 12.22
CA LYS A 12 3.50 -2.39 10.86
C LYS A 12 4.87 -1.91 10.37
N ASN A 13 5.61 -2.79 9.71
CA ASN A 13 6.86 -2.45 9.03
C ASN A 13 6.60 -1.68 7.71
N TYR A 14 7.63 -1.14 7.07
CA TYR A 14 7.46 -0.32 5.86
C TYR A 14 6.77 -1.03 4.70
N GLN A 15 7.06 -2.31 4.48
CA GLN A 15 6.44 -3.11 3.42
C GLN A 15 4.95 -3.33 3.68
N GLN A 16 4.60 -3.69 4.91
CA GLN A 16 3.21 -3.86 5.36
C GLN A 16 2.42 -2.55 5.28
N ARG A 17 3.05 -1.43 5.67
CA ARG A 17 2.44 -0.10 5.55
C ARG A 17 2.18 0.28 4.11
N ALA A 18 3.13 0.03 3.21
CA ALA A 18 2.95 0.30 1.78
C ALA A 18 1.74 -0.45 1.23
N LYS A 19 1.62 -1.75 1.54
CA LYS A 19 0.45 -2.56 1.15
C LYS A 19 -0.87 -1.97 1.68
N LEU A 20 -0.95 -1.71 2.99
CA LEU A 20 -2.16 -1.16 3.61
C LEU A 20 -2.56 0.21 3.05
N LEU A 21 -1.59 1.04 2.68
CA LEU A 21 -1.84 2.33 2.06
C LEU A 21 -2.31 2.20 0.60
N ILE A 22 -1.75 1.24 -0.15
CA ILE A 22 -2.19 0.92 -1.52
C ILE A 22 -3.62 0.42 -1.54
N ASP A 23 -4.01 -0.44 -0.58
CA ASP A 23 -5.35 -1.02 -0.50
C ASP A 23 -6.45 0.05 -0.34
N ILE A 24 -6.14 1.18 0.29
CA ILE A 24 -7.05 2.31 0.48
C ILE A 24 -6.81 3.47 -0.50
N ALA A 25 -5.96 3.28 -1.52
CA ALA A 25 -5.74 4.29 -2.55
C ALA A 25 -6.85 4.26 -3.62
N HIS A 26 -6.98 5.35 -4.39
CA HIS A 26 -7.85 5.41 -5.55
C HIS A 26 -7.54 4.28 -6.55
N PRO A 27 -8.54 3.57 -7.11
CA PRO A 27 -8.35 2.44 -8.02
C PRO A 27 -7.33 2.70 -9.14
N ASP A 28 -7.44 3.86 -9.80
CA ASP A 28 -6.55 4.28 -10.89
C ASP A 28 -5.06 4.37 -10.54
N HIS A 29 -4.72 4.41 -9.24
CA HIS A 29 -3.35 4.55 -8.78
C HIS A 29 -2.77 3.26 -8.18
N ARG A 30 -3.60 2.27 -7.85
CA ARG A 30 -3.16 1.06 -7.13
C ARG A 30 -2.07 0.31 -7.90
N GLU A 31 -2.28 0.05 -9.18
CA GLU A 31 -1.31 -0.68 -10.02
C GLU A 31 0.06 0.02 -10.08
N ALA A 32 0.06 1.35 -10.22
CA ALA A 32 1.30 2.13 -10.23
C ALA A 32 2.05 2.05 -8.89
N LEU A 33 1.32 2.14 -7.78
CA LEU A 33 1.88 2.05 -6.44
C LEU A 33 2.37 0.63 -6.10
N GLU A 34 1.64 -0.41 -6.51
CA GLU A 34 2.06 -1.81 -6.38
C GLU A 34 3.37 -2.08 -7.11
N ARG A 35 3.50 -1.62 -8.36
CA ARG A 35 4.76 -1.73 -9.12
C ARG A 35 5.90 -1.00 -8.42
N ALA A 36 5.66 0.20 -7.89
CA ALA A 36 6.68 0.97 -7.18
C ALA A 36 7.12 0.27 -5.87
N ALA A 37 6.16 -0.24 -5.10
CA ALA A 37 6.45 -0.93 -3.86
C ALA A 37 7.12 -2.30 -4.10
N TYR A 38 6.77 -3.03 -5.17
CA TYR A 38 7.48 -4.23 -5.59
C TYR A 38 8.94 -3.93 -5.96
N LYS A 39 9.18 -2.89 -6.77
CA LYS A 39 10.56 -2.44 -7.11
C LYS A 39 11.37 -2.09 -5.85
N ARG A 40 10.73 -1.49 -4.86
CA ARG A 40 11.38 -1.03 -3.62
C ARG A 40 11.75 -2.18 -2.67
N PHE A 41 10.83 -3.12 -2.46
CA PHE A 41 10.96 -4.17 -1.45
C PHE A 41 11.34 -5.54 -2.03
N LYS A 42 11.29 -5.72 -3.35
CA LYS A 42 11.51 -6.99 -4.08
C LYS A 42 10.62 -8.16 -3.63
N SER A 43 9.68 -7.89 -2.74
CA SER A 43 8.60 -8.74 -2.28
C SER A 43 7.45 -7.81 -1.95
N LEU A 44 6.33 -8.06 -2.60
CA LEU A 44 5.00 -7.78 -2.06
C LEU A 44 4.30 -9.13 -2.23
N TYR A 45 3.55 -9.53 -1.21
CA TYR A 45 2.96 -10.87 -1.03
C TYR A 45 3.90 -11.85 -0.32
#